data_AF-A0A0H5CZ21-F1
#
_entry.id   AF-A0A0H5CZ21-F1
#
_cell.length_a   1.000
_cell.length_b   1.000
_cell.length_c   1.000
_cell.angle_alpha   90.00
_cell.angle_beta   90.00
_cell.angle_gamma   90.00
#
_symmetry.space_group_name_H-M   'P 1'
#
loop_
_entity.id
_entity.type
_entity.pdbx_description
1 polymer ?
#
loop_
_entity_poly.entity_id
_entity_poly.type
_entity_poly.pdbx_seq_one_letter_code
_entity_poly.pdbx_strand_id
1 'polypeptide(L)'
;MYNPRDEKGDELDAKFSVETLKDGFDLVVESRGGSTGGRPPRNTDYAPALVLHLRRMAQVGMVLDDLQVASSEAMRLPENMRQIRPLGYTLPLELVTVSDFDELRLAIGRATGEHETKSKKGGNRTKRLRLRMRWPDASSMSAGSIANMLVNPDASEVPTGDPKELSERVERARKRMRLKGAAPPKGQEKVGKKSATADRFIRDPEVIAWVLEEAAGICENCGSPAPFKRIDGEAFLEVHHVRPLGEGGPDVIENAAACCPNCHRRLHHDPSRDGLRSKLIASIYRLKDFPAKN
;
A
#
# COMPACT_ATOMS: atom_id res chain seq x y z
N MET A 1 5.23 -12.75 -19.45
CA MET A 1 6.13 -13.48 -18.53
C MET A 1 7.23 -12.54 -18.10
N TYR A 2 7.65 -12.64 -16.85
CA TYR A 2 8.58 -11.72 -16.20
C TYR A 2 9.70 -12.51 -15.54
N ASN A 3 10.85 -11.88 -15.30
CA ASN A 3 11.92 -12.40 -14.46
C ASN A 3 12.06 -11.51 -13.23
N PRO A 4 12.23 -12.07 -12.02
CA PRO A 4 12.47 -11.28 -10.83
C PRO A 4 13.88 -10.72 -10.85
N ARG A 5 14.09 -9.57 -10.22
CA ARG A 5 15.43 -9.02 -9.96
C ARG A 5 15.81 -9.25 -8.52
N ASP A 6 17.07 -9.55 -8.22
CA ASP A 6 17.56 -9.71 -6.86
C ASP A 6 17.67 -8.36 -6.11
N GLU A 7 18.25 -8.36 -4.91
CA GLU A 7 18.42 -7.15 -4.09
C GLU A 7 19.43 -6.15 -4.70
N LYS A 8 20.31 -6.60 -5.61
CA LYS A 8 21.26 -5.75 -6.34
C LYS A 8 20.66 -5.19 -7.63
N GLY A 9 19.48 -5.69 -8.03
CA GLY A 9 18.80 -5.33 -9.26
C GLY A 9 19.16 -6.22 -10.45
N ASP A 10 19.96 -7.26 -10.23
CA ASP A 10 20.36 -8.24 -11.25
C ASP A 10 19.17 -9.15 -11.56
N GLU A 11 18.92 -9.38 -12.84
CA GLU A 11 17.81 -10.24 -13.28
C GLU A 11 18.15 -11.71 -13.03
N LEU A 12 17.25 -12.43 -12.35
CA LEU A 12 17.34 -13.86 -12.12
C LEU A 12 16.71 -14.63 -13.29
N ASP A 13 17.36 -15.67 -13.78
CA ASP A 13 16.76 -16.60 -14.75
C ASP A 13 15.72 -17.47 -14.03
N ALA A 14 14.50 -16.95 -13.92
CA ALA A 14 13.36 -17.62 -13.29
C ALA A 14 12.05 -16.97 -13.73
N LYS A 15 11.49 -17.46 -14.84
CA LYS A 15 10.26 -16.89 -15.41
C LYS A 15 9.05 -17.11 -14.52
N PHE A 16 8.21 -16.08 -14.42
CA PHE A 16 6.90 -16.16 -13.78
C PHE A 16 5.82 -15.37 -14.54
N SER A 17 4.57 -15.58 -14.15
CA SER A 17 3.40 -14.82 -14.60
C SER A 17 2.38 -14.66 -13.48
N VAL A 18 1.46 -13.71 -13.65
CA VAL A 18 0.41 -13.41 -12.67
C VAL A 18 -0.95 -13.52 -13.35
N GLU A 19 -1.89 -14.19 -12.70
CA GLU A 19 -3.29 -14.29 -13.10
C GLU A 19 -4.14 -13.66 -11.98
N THR A 20 -4.90 -12.59 -12.26
CA THR A 20 -5.69 -11.88 -11.25
C THR A 20 -6.91 -12.67 -10.80
N LEU A 21 -7.22 -12.59 -9.50
CA LEU A 21 -8.42 -13.17 -8.90
C LEU A 21 -9.22 -12.06 -8.19
N LYS A 22 -10.46 -12.36 -7.78
CA LYS A 22 -11.33 -11.40 -7.10
C LYS A 22 -10.71 -10.85 -5.80
N ASP A 23 -10.10 -11.73 -5.01
CA ASP A 23 -9.57 -11.42 -3.67
C ASP A 23 -8.03 -11.61 -3.60
N GLY A 24 -7.34 -11.53 -4.74
CA GLY A 24 -5.89 -11.73 -4.83
C GLY A 24 -5.41 -12.10 -6.23
N PHE A 25 -4.47 -13.03 -6.35
CA PHE A 25 -3.91 -13.46 -7.63
C PHE A 25 -3.24 -14.84 -7.53
N ASP A 26 -3.11 -15.53 -8.66
CA ASP A 26 -2.26 -16.71 -8.80
C ASP A 26 -0.88 -16.26 -9.35
N LEU A 27 0.19 -16.55 -8.60
CA LEU A 27 1.56 -16.45 -9.08
C LEU A 27 1.97 -17.79 -9.70
N VAL A 28 2.32 -17.79 -10.98
CA VAL A 28 2.74 -19.00 -11.69
C VAL A 28 4.22 -18.94 -11.98
N VAL A 29 5.00 -19.81 -11.36
CA VAL A 29 6.47 -19.92 -11.50
C VAL A 29 6.81 -21.05 -12.46
N GLU A 30 7.59 -20.76 -13.50
CA GLU A 30 7.94 -21.73 -14.54
C GLU A 30 8.97 -22.76 -14.09
N SER A 31 8.85 -23.99 -14.58
CA SER A 31 9.75 -25.09 -14.21
C SER A 31 11.22 -24.83 -14.59
N ARG A 32 12.16 -25.26 -13.74
CA ARG A 32 13.57 -25.40 -14.13
C ARG A 32 13.77 -26.63 -15.01
N GLY A 33 14.59 -26.51 -16.05
CA GLY A 33 14.85 -27.61 -16.97
C GLY A 33 16.10 -27.41 -17.82
N GLY A 34 16.39 -28.38 -18.69
CA GLY A 34 17.51 -28.29 -19.64
C GLY A 34 18.89 -28.67 -19.08
N SER A 35 18.98 -29.14 -17.83
CA SER A 35 20.27 -29.55 -17.26
C SER A 35 20.79 -30.91 -17.76
N THR A 36 20.02 -31.62 -18.59
CA THR A 36 20.32 -32.96 -19.11
C THR A 36 19.80 -33.11 -20.55
N GLY A 37 20.57 -33.78 -21.43
CA GLY A 37 20.12 -34.14 -22.77
C GLY A 37 20.26 -33.06 -23.86
N GLY A 38 21.27 -32.19 -23.76
CA GLY A 38 21.68 -31.27 -24.83
C GLY A 38 20.78 -30.04 -25.06
N ARG A 39 19.71 -29.87 -24.26
CA ARG A 39 18.90 -28.64 -24.27
C ARG A 39 19.59 -27.55 -23.45
N PRO A 40 19.47 -26.26 -23.81
CA PRO A 40 20.00 -25.18 -23.00
C PRO A 40 19.32 -25.16 -21.61
N PRO A 41 20.07 -24.93 -20.52
CA PRO A 41 19.50 -24.70 -19.19
C PRO A 41 18.50 -23.54 -19.23
N ARG A 42 17.42 -23.66 -18.47
CA ARG A 42 16.42 -22.60 -18.30
C ARG A 42 15.96 -22.51 -16.86
N ASN A 43 15.57 -21.31 -16.45
CA ASN A 43 15.12 -20.98 -15.11
C ASN A 43 16.14 -21.49 -14.06
N THR A 44 17.44 -21.27 -14.29
CA THR A 44 18.52 -21.80 -13.44
C THR A 44 18.42 -21.29 -12.00
N ASP A 45 17.87 -20.09 -11.82
CA ASP A 45 17.70 -19.40 -10.53
C ASP A 45 16.33 -19.67 -9.89
N TYR A 46 15.64 -20.73 -10.30
CA TYR A 46 14.31 -21.09 -9.77
C TYR A 46 14.23 -21.08 -8.24
N ALA A 47 15.21 -21.69 -7.55
CA ALA A 47 15.19 -21.82 -6.10
C ALA A 47 15.37 -20.46 -5.39
N PRO A 48 16.41 -19.66 -5.68
CA PRO A 48 16.53 -18.33 -5.08
C PRO A 48 15.38 -17.40 -5.48
N ALA A 49 14.86 -17.49 -6.71
CA ALA A 49 13.70 -16.70 -7.13
C ALA A 49 12.41 -17.05 -6.36
N LEU A 50 12.17 -18.33 -6.06
CA LEU A 50 11.01 -18.73 -5.26
C LEU A 50 11.09 -18.20 -3.83
N VAL A 51 12.26 -18.27 -3.18
CA VAL A 51 12.50 -17.67 -1.85
C VAL A 51 12.26 -16.17 -1.89
N LEU A 52 12.77 -15.52 -2.92
CA LEU A 52 12.61 -14.10 -3.13
C LEU A 52 11.13 -13.71 -3.25
N HIS A 53 10.34 -14.40 -4.08
CA HIS A 53 8.91 -14.14 -4.18
C HIS A 53 8.18 -14.34 -2.84
N LEU A 54 8.43 -15.44 -2.13
CA LEU A 54 7.80 -15.71 -0.83
C LEU A 54 8.12 -14.60 0.19
N ARG A 55 9.39 -14.21 0.29
CA ARG A 55 9.84 -13.12 1.17
C ARG A 55 9.18 -11.79 0.81
N ARG A 56 9.07 -11.47 -0.48
CA ARG A 56 8.46 -10.22 -0.97
C ARG A 56 6.98 -10.16 -0.64
N MET A 57 6.26 -11.24 -0.90
CA MET A 57 4.84 -11.35 -0.59
C MET A 57 4.58 -11.27 0.92
N ALA A 58 5.49 -11.80 1.75
CA ALA A 58 5.43 -11.64 3.21
C ALA A 58 5.57 -10.18 3.67
N GLN A 59 6.44 -9.39 3.05
CA GLN A 59 6.68 -7.98 3.42
C GLN A 59 5.45 -7.09 3.23
N VAL A 60 4.54 -7.48 2.33
CA VAL A 60 3.27 -6.79 2.06
C VAL A 60 2.07 -7.53 2.68
N GLY A 61 2.32 -8.47 3.60
CA GLY A 61 1.26 -9.11 4.41
C GLY A 61 0.35 -10.06 3.64
N MET A 62 0.80 -10.62 2.52
CA MET A 62 -0.01 -11.56 1.74
C MET A 62 -0.15 -12.91 2.44
N VAL A 63 -1.27 -13.57 2.16
CA VAL A 63 -1.59 -14.92 2.67
C VAL A 63 -1.53 -15.90 1.50
N LEU A 64 -0.81 -17.01 1.68
CA LEU A 64 -0.74 -18.10 0.73
C LEU A 64 -1.91 -19.06 0.99
N ASP A 65 -2.92 -19.03 0.13
CA ASP A 65 -4.16 -19.80 0.28
C ASP A 65 -4.03 -21.23 -0.23
N ASP A 66 -3.31 -21.41 -1.34
CA ASP A 66 -3.16 -22.72 -1.98
C ASP A 66 -1.83 -22.84 -2.73
N LEU A 67 -1.35 -24.07 -2.86
CA LEU A 67 -0.16 -24.44 -3.60
C LEU A 67 -0.47 -25.61 -4.53
N GLN A 68 -0.21 -25.44 -5.82
CA GLN A 68 -0.52 -26.45 -6.84
C GLN A 68 0.66 -26.70 -7.77
N VAL A 69 0.80 -27.97 -8.21
CA VAL A 69 1.64 -28.31 -9.37
C VAL A 69 0.88 -27.97 -10.63
N ALA A 70 1.49 -27.14 -11.48
CA ALA A 70 0.89 -26.61 -12.71
C ALA A 70 1.64 -27.07 -13.97
N SER A 71 2.22 -28.29 -13.96
CA SER A 71 2.81 -28.90 -15.15
C SER A 71 1.74 -29.28 -16.18
N SER A 72 2.12 -29.46 -17.43
CA SER A 72 1.18 -29.84 -18.51
C SER A 72 0.41 -31.12 -18.19
N GLU A 73 1.03 -32.08 -17.51
CA GLU A 73 0.41 -33.32 -17.06
C GLU A 73 -0.56 -33.08 -15.91
N ALA A 74 -0.13 -32.36 -14.86
CA ALA A 74 -0.96 -32.06 -13.70
C ALA A 74 -2.20 -31.23 -14.07
N MET A 75 -2.08 -30.32 -15.06
CA MET A 75 -3.19 -29.52 -15.57
C MET A 75 -4.30 -30.34 -16.25
N ARG A 76 -4.09 -31.63 -16.53
CA ARG A 76 -5.15 -32.54 -17.01
C ARG A 76 -6.03 -33.06 -15.86
N LEU A 77 -5.63 -32.84 -14.62
CA LEU A 77 -6.34 -33.31 -13.44
C LEU A 77 -7.22 -32.22 -12.82
N PRO A 78 -8.29 -32.62 -12.10
CA PRO A 78 -9.07 -31.72 -11.27
C PRO A 78 -8.20 -30.91 -10.29
N GLU A 79 -8.63 -29.70 -9.95
CA GLU A 79 -7.85 -28.76 -9.11
C GLU A 79 -7.45 -29.34 -7.76
N ASN A 80 -8.36 -30.06 -7.11
CA ASN A 80 -8.11 -30.73 -5.83
C ASN A 80 -7.00 -31.80 -5.90
N MET A 81 -6.70 -32.36 -7.08
CA MET A 81 -5.61 -33.33 -7.27
C MET A 81 -4.27 -32.68 -7.60
N ARG A 82 -4.26 -31.38 -7.92
CA ARG A 82 -3.03 -30.63 -8.23
C ARG A 82 -2.36 -30.07 -6.98
N GLN A 83 -3.06 -30.05 -5.85
CA GLN A 83 -2.60 -29.44 -4.60
C GLN A 83 -1.41 -30.18 -3.98
N ILE A 84 -0.49 -29.42 -3.41
CA ILE A 84 0.64 -29.92 -2.62
C ILE A 84 0.62 -29.32 -1.22
N ARG A 85 1.07 -30.11 -0.24
CA ARG A 85 1.09 -29.70 1.17
C ARG A 85 2.52 -29.76 1.71
N PRO A 86 3.20 -28.61 1.87
CA PRO A 86 4.51 -28.57 2.47
C PRO A 86 4.44 -29.02 3.94
N LEU A 87 5.17 -30.09 4.29
CA LEU A 87 5.21 -30.57 5.68
C LEU A 87 5.72 -29.47 6.62
N GLY A 88 5.02 -29.28 7.75
CA GLY A 88 5.33 -28.24 8.74
C GLY A 88 4.59 -26.91 8.52
N TYR A 89 3.85 -26.76 7.42
CA TYR A 89 3.10 -25.54 7.11
C TYR A 89 1.63 -25.85 6.83
N THR A 90 0.73 -25.08 7.43
CA THR A 90 -0.72 -25.20 7.21
C THR A 90 -1.20 -24.07 6.32
N LEU A 91 -1.99 -24.39 5.29
CA LEU A 91 -2.65 -23.41 4.44
C LEU A 91 -4.08 -23.14 4.94
N PRO A 92 -4.58 -21.90 4.89
CA PRO A 92 -3.89 -20.70 4.42
C PRO A 92 -2.74 -20.28 5.36
N LEU A 93 -1.59 -19.92 4.79
CA LEU A 93 -0.38 -19.54 5.51
C LEU A 93 -0.16 -18.03 5.41
N GLU A 94 -0.24 -17.32 6.53
CA GLU A 94 0.19 -15.92 6.61
C GLU A 94 1.70 -15.85 6.41
N LEU A 95 2.16 -15.35 5.26
CA LEU A 95 3.59 -15.40 4.94
C LEU A 95 4.44 -14.56 5.90
N VAL A 96 3.84 -13.57 6.57
CA VAL A 96 4.50 -12.75 7.60
C VAL A 96 4.92 -13.56 8.83
N THR A 97 4.28 -14.70 9.11
CA THR A 97 4.62 -15.55 10.27
C THR A 97 5.77 -16.52 9.98
N VAL A 98 6.28 -16.56 8.74
CA VAL A 98 7.35 -17.45 8.33
C VAL A 98 8.71 -16.86 8.75
N SER A 99 9.42 -17.57 9.62
CA SER A 99 10.74 -17.15 10.10
C SER A 99 11.89 -17.51 9.14
N ASP A 100 11.76 -18.61 8.40
CA ASP A 100 12.77 -19.10 7.45
C ASP A 100 12.12 -19.47 6.10
N PHE A 101 12.39 -18.65 5.08
CA PHE A 101 11.86 -18.86 3.73
C PHE A 101 12.64 -19.92 2.93
N ASP A 102 13.88 -20.21 3.30
CA ASP A 102 14.66 -21.29 2.68
C ASP A 102 14.12 -22.65 3.13
N GLU A 103 13.74 -22.78 4.40
CA GLU A 103 13.05 -23.96 4.92
C GLU A 103 11.69 -24.16 4.26
N LEU A 104 10.87 -23.11 4.15
CA LEU A 104 9.59 -23.17 3.44
C LEU A 104 9.78 -23.59 1.98
N ARG A 105 10.76 -23.01 1.28
CA ARG A 105 11.09 -23.37 -0.10
C ARG A 105 11.55 -24.82 -0.23
N LEU A 106 12.31 -25.34 0.75
CA LEU A 106 12.68 -26.76 0.81
C LEU A 106 11.45 -27.66 1.00
N ALA A 107 10.53 -27.29 1.89
CA ALA A 107 9.30 -28.03 2.15
C ALA A 107 8.39 -28.08 0.91
N ILE A 108 8.21 -26.95 0.22
CA ILE A 108 7.49 -26.88 -1.06
C ILE A 108 8.15 -27.78 -2.10
N GLY A 109 9.47 -27.74 -2.22
CA GLY A 109 10.22 -28.58 -3.16
C GLY A 109 10.06 -30.08 -2.89
N ARG A 110 10.08 -30.50 -1.62
CA ARG A 110 9.83 -31.90 -1.23
C ARG A 110 8.42 -32.34 -1.64
N ALA A 111 7.40 -31.58 -1.24
CA ALA A 111 6.00 -31.86 -1.58
C ALA A 111 5.77 -31.91 -3.10
N THR A 112 6.43 -31.03 -3.87
CA THR A 112 6.39 -31.02 -5.34
C THR A 112 6.99 -32.28 -5.96
N GLY A 113 8.11 -32.76 -5.39
CA GLY A 113 8.77 -33.99 -5.83
C GLY A 113 8.00 -35.26 -5.45
N GLU A 114 7.22 -35.22 -4.39
CA GLU A 114 6.34 -36.30 -3.94
C GLU A 114 5.01 -36.34 -4.71
N HIS A 115 4.55 -35.19 -5.21
CA HIS A 115 3.35 -35.09 -6.03
C HIS A 115 3.44 -36.02 -7.26
N GLU A 116 2.55 -37.01 -7.28
CA GLU A 116 2.39 -38.04 -8.32
C GLU A 116 3.60 -38.95 -8.57
N THR A 117 4.61 -38.97 -7.69
CA THR A 117 5.73 -39.91 -7.85
C THR A 117 5.38 -41.31 -7.33
N LYS A 118 5.63 -42.33 -8.17
CA LYS A 118 5.61 -43.75 -7.76
C LYS A 118 7.00 -44.25 -7.32
N SER A 119 8.03 -43.40 -7.37
CA SER A 119 9.44 -43.77 -7.15
C SER A 119 9.94 -43.45 -5.75
N LYS A 120 10.62 -44.42 -5.11
CA LYS A 120 11.28 -44.26 -3.80
C LYS A 120 12.48 -43.30 -3.80
N LYS A 121 13.01 -42.92 -4.97
CA LYS A 121 14.16 -42.00 -5.10
C LYS A 121 13.77 -40.50 -5.14
N GLY A 122 12.48 -40.19 -5.02
CA GLY A 122 11.94 -38.82 -5.10
C GLY A 122 11.77 -38.32 -6.54
N GLY A 123 10.79 -37.43 -6.76
CA GLY A 123 10.51 -36.82 -8.06
C GLY A 123 11.12 -35.42 -8.23
N ASN A 124 10.87 -34.82 -9.41
CA ASN A 124 11.35 -33.47 -9.73
C ASN A 124 10.78 -32.42 -8.75
N ARG A 125 11.66 -31.67 -8.09
CA ARG A 125 11.33 -30.67 -7.07
C ARG A 125 11.18 -29.24 -7.61
N THR A 126 11.47 -29.01 -8.88
CA THR A 126 11.43 -27.69 -9.53
C THR A 126 10.44 -27.69 -10.70
N LYS A 127 9.27 -28.30 -10.50
CA LYS A 127 8.16 -28.29 -11.47
C LYS A 127 7.57 -26.87 -11.57
N ARG A 128 6.70 -26.67 -12.57
CA ARG A 128 5.90 -25.45 -12.68
C ARG A 128 4.92 -25.41 -11.50
N LEU A 129 4.89 -24.31 -10.77
CA LEU A 129 4.07 -24.14 -9.56
C LEU A 129 3.08 -23.00 -9.74
N ARG A 130 1.92 -23.13 -9.11
CA ARG A 130 0.93 -22.07 -8.92
C ARG A 130 0.77 -21.83 -7.43
N LEU A 131 1.00 -20.59 -7.02
CA LEU A 131 0.80 -20.10 -5.66
C LEU A 131 -0.43 -19.20 -5.68
N ARG A 132 -1.50 -19.59 -4.99
CA ARG A 132 -2.70 -18.77 -4.85
C ARG A 132 -2.52 -17.82 -3.69
N MET A 133 -2.44 -16.53 -3.99
CA MET A 133 -2.21 -15.47 -3.02
C MET A 133 -3.50 -14.74 -2.75
N ARG A 134 -3.85 -14.59 -1.47
CA ARG A 134 -4.88 -13.67 -1.01
C ARG A 134 -4.25 -12.35 -0.66
N TRP A 135 -4.75 -11.29 -1.28
CA TRP A 135 -4.29 -9.92 -1.07
C TRP A 135 -5.41 -8.95 -1.45
N PRO A 136 -6.16 -8.40 -0.47
CA PRO A 136 -7.30 -7.53 -0.74
C PRO A 136 -6.97 -6.32 -1.62
N ASP A 137 -5.77 -5.74 -1.47
CA ASP A 137 -5.36 -4.56 -2.24
C ASP A 137 -5.17 -4.87 -3.74
N ALA A 138 -4.95 -6.15 -4.10
CA ALA A 138 -4.78 -6.57 -5.48
C ALA A 138 -6.06 -6.42 -6.33
N SER A 139 -7.23 -6.32 -5.69
CA SER A 139 -8.54 -6.23 -6.37
C SER A 139 -8.68 -5.07 -7.36
N SER A 140 -7.91 -3.98 -7.14
CA SER A 140 -7.88 -2.80 -8.01
C SER A 140 -6.66 -2.77 -8.96
N MET A 141 -5.79 -3.78 -8.90
CA MET A 141 -4.53 -3.82 -9.62
C MET A 141 -4.61 -4.71 -10.86
N SER A 142 -3.95 -4.28 -11.94
CA SER A 142 -3.77 -5.15 -13.12
C SER A 142 -2.72 -6.25 -12.85
N ALA A 143 -2.81 -7.36 -13.58
CA ALA A 143 -1.80 -8.43 -13.54
C ALA A 143 -0.38 -7.90 -13.81
N GLY A 144 -0.24 -6.93 -14.72
CA GLY A 144 1.04 -6.29 -15.03
C GLY A 144 1.58 -5.43 -13.88
N SER A 145 0.70 -4.72 -13.16
CA SER A 145 1.07 -3.94 -11.98
C SER A 145 1.59 -4.85 -10.85
N ILE A 146 0.89 -5.95 -10.60
CA ILE A 146 1.30 -6.95 -9.59
C ILE A 146 2.62 -7.60 -10.00
N ALA A 147 2.75 -8.00 -11.27
CA ALA A 147 3.98 -8.59 -11.77
C ALA A 147 5.18 -7.64 -11.63
N ASN A 148 5.05 -6.38 -12.02
CA ASN A 148 6.12 -5.38 -11.87
C ASN A 148 6.53 -5.17 -10.41
N MET A 149 5.57 -5.16 -9.48
CA MET A 149 5.85 -5.12 -8.04
C MET A 149 6.66 -6.35 -7.59
N LEU A 150 6.31 -7.54 -8.09
CA LEU A 150 7.04 -8.78 -7.77
C LEU A 150 8.41 -8.87 -8.46
N VAL A 151 8.61 -8.20 -9.61
CA VAL A 151 9.91 -8.08 -10.27
C VAL A 151 10.88 -7.28 -9.41
N ASN A 152 10.43 -6.13 -8.89
CA ASN A 152 11.27 -5.20 -8.15
C ASN A 152 10.48 -4.44 -7.05
N PRO A 153 10.34 -5.02 -5.85
CA PRO A 153 9.58 -4.41 -4.74
C PRO A 153 10.33 -3.25 -4.08
N ASP A 154 11.65 -3.17 -4.29
CA ASP A 154 12.50 -2.06 -3.84
C ASP A 154 12.57 -0.94 -4.89
N ALA A 155 11.81 -1.05 -6.00
CA ALA A 155 11.69 0.03 -6.95
C ALA A 155 11.23 1.30 -6.22
N SER A 156 11.97 2.39 -6.42
CA SER A 156 11.57 3.71 -5.98
C SER A 156 10.11 3.96 -6.35
N GLU A 157 9.34 4.53 -5.43
CA GLU A 157 7.96 4.89 -5.70
C GLU A 157 7.89 5.74 -6.97
N VAL A 158 6.97 5.40 -7.86
CA VAL A 158 6.78 6.12 -9.12
C VAL A 158 6.14 7.48 -8.80
N PRO A 159 6.52 8.58 -9.49
CA PRO A 159 5.79 9.84 -9.38
C PRO A 159 4.31 9.69 -9.75
N THR A 160 3.43 10.38 -9.05
CA THR A 160 1.99 10.43 -9.37
C THR A 160 1.46 11.85 -9.18
N GLY A 161 0.39 12.17 -9.92
CA GLY A 161 -0.35 13.42 -9.78
C GLY A 161 -1.61 13.29 -8.92
N ASP A 162 -1.94 12.07 -8.47
CA ASP A 162 -3.08 11.84 -7.58
C ASP A 162 -2.64 12.08 -6.10
N PRO A 163 -3.29 13.00 -5.36
CA PRO A 163 -2.87 13.33 -3.99
C PRO A 163 -2.98 12.18 -2.99
N LYS A 164 -3.98 11.30 -3.12
CA LYS A 164 -4.18 10.17 -2.20
C LYS A 164 -3.10 9.12 -2.45
N GLU A 165 -2.92 8.75 -3.70
CA GLU A 165 -1.90 7.80 -4.11
C GLU A 165 -0.49 8.31 -3.75
N LEU A 166 -0.23 9.60 -3.93
CA LEU A 166 1.03 10.22 -3.53
C LEU A 166 1.28 10.07 -2.02
N SER A 167 0.28 10.29 -1.19
CA SER A 167 0.40 10.17 0.27
C SER A 167 0.75 8.73 0.69
N GLU A 168 0.05 7.74 0.14
CA GLU A 168 0.31 6.31 0.41
C GLU A 168 1.71 5.88 -0.07
N ARG A 169 2.11 6.33 -1.27
CA ARG A 169 3.47 6.10 -1.81
C ARG A 169 4.53 6.73 -0.91
N VAL A 170 4.31 7.96 -0.44
CA VAL A 170 5.23 8.64 0.48
C VAL A 170 5.37 7.87 1.80
N GLU A 171 4.27 7.34 2.35
CA GLU A 171 4.33 6.54 3.57
C GLU A 171 5.18 5.28 3.39
N ARG A 172 4.97 4.54 2.30
CA ARG A 172 5.79 3.36 1.96
C ARG A 172 7.25 3.71 1.74
N ALA A 173 7.54 4.78 1.01
CA ALA A 173 8.90 5.27 0.82
C ALA A 173 9.56 5.61 2.15
N ARG A 174 8.87 6.32 3.06
CA ARG A 174 9.40 6.66 4.39
C ARG A 174 9.69 5.42 5.22
N LYS A 175 8.79 4.42 5.21
CA LYS A 175 9.00 3.14 5.90
C LYS A 175 10.25 2.44 5.37
N ARG A 176 10.40 2.35 4.06
CA ARG A 176 11.58 1.75 3.41
C ARG A 176 12.88 2.49 3.76
N MET A 177 12.89 3.82 3.66
CA MET A 177 14.05 4.66 3.97
C MET A 177 14.49 4.54 5.44
N ARG A 178 13.55 4.45 6.38
CA ARG A 178 13.85 4.25 7.82
C ARG A 178 14.51 2.89 8.10
N LEU A 179 14.07 1.84 7.40
CA LEU A 179 14.55 0.48 7.63
C LEU A 179 15.92 0.21 7.02
N LYS A 180 16.17 0.69 5.79
CA LYS A 180 17.37 0.36 5.01
C LYS A 180 18.39 1.50 4.91
N GLY A 181 18.05 2.69 5.37
CA GLY A 181 18.73 3.91 4.97
C GLY A 181 18.47 4.22 3.49
N ALA A 182 18.74 5.46 3.06
CA ALA A 182 18.64 5.82 1.65
C ALA A 182 19.59 6.96 1.31
N ALA A 183 20.26 6.82 0.16
CA ALA A 183 20.89 7.97 -0.48
C ALA A 183 19.81 8.97 -0.94
N PRO A 184 20.12 10.27 -1.03
CA PRO A 184 19.21 11.26 -1.60
C PRO A 184 18.72 10.85 -3.00
N PRO A 185 17.41 10.89 -3.27
CA PRO A 185 16.89 10.54 -4.60
C PRO A 185 17.26 11.61 -5.63
N LYS A 186 17.48 11.20 -6.89
CA LYS A 186 17.78 12.13 -8.00
C LYS A 186 16.64 13.11 -8.32
N GLY A 187 15.39 12.72 -8.04
CA GLY A 187 14.21 13.54 -8.33
C GLY A 187 13.83 13.60 -9.82
N GLN A 188 13.09 14.64 -10.20
CA GLN A 188 12.64 14.91 -11.57
C GLN A 188 13.07 16.32 -12.00
N GLU A 189 13.89 16.45 -13.05
CA GLU A 189 14.25 17.77 -13.60
C GLU A 189 13.09 18.41 -14.38
N LYS A 190 12.26 17.59 -15.02
CA LYS A 190 11.07 18.01 -15.78
C LYS A 190 9.83 17.32 -15.23
N VAL A 191 8.97 18.08 -14.56
CA VAL A 191 7.75 17.56 -13.92
C VAL A 191 6.57 17.72 -14.87
N GLY A 192 5.89 16.61 -15.17
CA GLY A 192 4.64 16.64 -15.94
C GLY A 192 3.49 17.23 -15.12
N LYS A 193 2.64 18.04 -15.76
CA LYS A 193 1.43 18.59 -15.15
C LYS A 193 0.20 17.83 -15.63
N LYS A 194 -0.75 17.57 -14.72
CA LYS A 194 -2.08 17.07 -15.04
C LYS A 194 -3.11 18.07 -14.51
N SER A 195 -4.10 18.40 -15.34
CA SER A 195 -5.24 19.21 -14.91
C SER A 195 -6.20 18.34 -14.11
N ALA A 196 -6.79 18.90 -13.05
CA ALA A 196 -7.82 18.26 -12.24
C ALA A 196 -8.96 19.25 -12.01
N THR A 197 -10.20 18.74 -12.08
CA THR A 197 -11.42 19.45 -11.66
C THR A 197 -11.60 19.25 -10.15
N ALA A 198 -11.95 20.32 -9.44
CA ALA A 198 -12.21 20.27 -8.00
C ALA A 198 -13.41 21.15 -7.66
N ASP A 199 -14.33 20.60 -6.89
CA ASP A 199 -15.47 21.34 -6.37
C ASP A 199 -14.98 22.35 -5.32
N ARG A 200 -15.59 23.54 -5.33
CA ARG A 200 -15.30 24.60 -4.37
C ARG A 200 -16.60 25.11 -3.78
N PHE A 201 -16.60 25.28 -2.46
CA PHE A 201 -17.69 25.96 -1.78
C PHE A 201 -17.61 27.47 -2.04
N ILE A 202 -18.75 28.07 -2.38
CA ILE A 202 -18.93 29.52 -2.38
C ILE A 202 -19.12 29.93 -0.92
N ARG A 203 -18.15 30.64 -0.37
CA ARG A 203 -18.15 31.04 1.05
C ARG A 203 -18.53 32.51 1.19
N ASP A 204 -19.17 32.84 2.29
CA ASP A 204 -19.54 34.20 2.65
C ASP A 204 -18.30 34.95 3.20
N PRO A 205 -17.82 35.99 2.51
CA PRO A 205 -16.66 36.76 2.97
C PRO A 205 -16.91 37.50 4.28
N GLU A 206 -18.14 37.90 4.59
CA GLU A 206 -18.48 38.63 5.83
C GLU A 206 -18.36 37.73 7.06
N VAL A 207 -18.74 36.44 6.93
CA VAL A 207 -18.53 35.44 8.00
C VAL A 207 -17.04 35.28 8.30
N ILE A 208 -16.21 35.20 7.25
CA ILE A 208 -14.76 35.05 7.40
C ILE A 208 -14.16 36.30 8.06
N ALA A 209 -14.48 37.48 7.56
CA ALA A 209 -13.98 38.75 8.08
C ALA A 209 -14.35 38.93 9.55
N TRP A 210 -15.62 38.74 9.89
CA TRP A 210 -16.11 38.88 11.26
C TRP A 210 -15.41 37.93 12.24
N VAL A 211 -15.23 36.66 11.87
CA VAL A 211 -14.54 35.68 12.72
C VAL A 211 -13.07 36.02 12.95
N LEU A 212 -12.39 36.60 11.96
CA LEU A 212 -10.99 37.02 12.10
C LEU A 212 -10.86 38.25 13.01
N GLU A 213 -11.75 39.22 12.88
CA GLU A 213 -11.79 40.41 13.74
C GLU A 213 -12.12 40.04 15.19
N GLU A 214 -13.14 39.20 15.41
CA GLU A 214 -13.52 38.72 16.74
C GLU A 214 -12.36 37.98 17.43
N ALA A 215 -11.56 37.25 16.66
CA ALA A 215 -10.41 36.51 17.19
C ALA A 215 -9.23 37.41 17.59
N ALA A 216 -9.19 38.67 17.15
CA ALA A 216 -8.15 39.65 17.48
C ALA A 216 -6.71 39.12 17.30
N GLY A 217 -6.49 38.31 16.25
CA GLY A 217 -5.19 37.70 15.96
C GLY A 217 -4.75 36.60 16.91
N ILE A 218 -5.65 36.09 17.76
CA ILE A 218 -5.43 34.96 18.66
C ILE A 218 -6.16 33.72 18.13
N CYS A 219 -5.48 32.58 18.08
CA CYS A 219 -6.12 31.33 17.67
C CYS A 219 -7.15 30.89 18.71
N GLU A 220 -8.39 30.67 18.28
CA GLU A 220 -9.50 30.29 19.16
C GLU A 220 -9.44 28.85 19.68
N ASN A 221 -8.57 28.01 19.11
CA ASN A 221 -8.38 26.62 19.57
C ASN A 221 -7.24 26.47 20.60
N CYS A 222 -6.12 27.17 20.43
CA CYS A 222 -4.96 27.04 21.34
C CYS A 222 -4.64 28.29 22.16
N GLY A 223 -5.35 29.40 21.94
CA GLY A 223 -5.13 30.67 22.64
C GLY A 223 -3.79 31.35 22.31
N SER A 224 -3.03 30.85 21.34
CA SER A 224 -1.74 31.44 20.96
C SER A 224 -1.93 32.53 19.90
N PRO A 225 -1.09 33.58 19.88
CA PRO A 225 -1.08 34.55 18.80
C PRO A 225 -0.86 33.91 17.43
N ALA A 226 -1.31 34.60 16.38
CA ALA A 226 -1.03 34.21 15.00
C ALA A 226 0.49 34.03 14.78
N PRO A 227 0.91 33.02 14.01
CA PRO A 227 2.32 32.67 13.84
C PRO A 227 3.14 33.76 13.12
N PHE A 228 2.49 34.58 12.30
CA PHE A 228 3.10 35.70 11.59
C PHE A 228 2.02 36.70 11.15
N LYS A 229 2.45 37.84 10.63
CA LYS A 229 1.60 38.86 10.02
C LYS A 229 1.67 38.78 8.49
N ARG A 230 0.53 39.02 7.84
CA ARG A 230 0.40 39.20 6.40
C ARG A 230 1.09 40.50 5.95
N ILE A 231 1.22 40.68 4.64
CA ILE A 231 1.88 41.85 4.05
C ILE A 231 1.15 43.17 4.36
N ASP A 232 -0.16 43.10 4.57
CA ASP A 232 -1.03 44.20 5.00
C ASP A 232 -0.91 44.51 6.50
N GLY A 233 -0.14 43.71 7.25
CA GLY A 233 0.05 43.85 8.70
C GLY A 233 -0.91 43.03 9.56
N GLU A 234 -1.90 42.37 8.95
CA GLU A 234 -2.93 41.61 9.66
C GLU A 234 -2.42 40.25 10.16
N ALA A 235 -3.00 39.76 11.25
CA ALA A 235 -2.64 38.48 11.83
C ALA A 235 -3.02 37.31 10.91
N PHE A 236 -2.08 36.37 10.66
CA PHE A 236 -2.37 35.20 9.81
C PHE A 236 -3.10 34.09 10.58
N LEU A 237 -4.43 34.05 10.48
CA LEU A 237 -5.27 32.93 10.88
C LEU A 237 -6.09 32.40 9.69
N GLU A 238 -6.53 31.15 9.79
CA GLU A 238 -7.39 30.47 8.83
C GLU A 238 -8.75 30.19 9.48
N VAL A 239 -9.85 30.53 8.80
CA VAL A 239 -11.20 30.23 9.29
C VAL A 239 -11.53 28.77 9.00
N HIS A 240 -11.86 28.04 10.08
CA HIS A 240 -12.23 26.63 10.06
C HIS A 240 -13.72 26.48 10.39
N HIS A 241 -14.44 25.72 9.56
CA HIS A 241 -15.81 25.30 9.86
C HIS A 241 -15.81 24.08 10.77
N VAL A 242 -16.28 24.24 12.01
CA VAL A 242 -16.27 23.25 13.10
C VAL A 242 -17.02 21.97 12.70
N ARG A 243 -18.17 22.11 12.05
CA ARG A 243 -18.71 21.10 11.15
C ARG A 243 -18.27 21.44 9.72
N PRO A 244 -17.43 20.61 9.08
CA PRO A 244 -16.96 20.90 7.73
C PRO A 244 -18.10 21.11 6.72
N LEU A 245 -17.93 22.04 5.78
CA LEU A 245 -18.92 22.31 4.72
C LEU A 245 -19.24 21.05 3.88
N GLY A 246 -18.22 20.24 3.59
CA GLY A 246 -18.38 18.95 2.89
C GLY A 246 -19.17 17.90 3.66
N GLU A 247 -19.39 18.10 4.96
CA GLU A 247 -20.21 17.25 5.83
C GLU A 247 -21.58 17.90 6.14
N GLY A 248 -21.96 18.96 5.40
CA GLY A 248 -23.22 19.68 5.56
C GLY A 248 -23.20 20.71 6.68
N GLY A 249 -22.04 21.22 7.07
CA GLY A 249 -21.94 22.36 7.98
C GLY A 249 -22.38 23.67 7.32
N PRO A 250 -23.09 24.56 8.05
CA PRO A 250 -23.47 25.87 7.52
C PRO A 250 -22.29 26.84 7.49
N ASP A 251 -22.30 27.80 6.58
CA ASP A 251 -21.34 28.91 6.53
C ASP A 251 -21.86 30.10 7.33
N VAL A 252 -21.72 30.01 8.67
CA VAL A 252 -22.23 31.00 9.64
C VAL A 252 -21.24 31.15 10.79
N ILE A 253 -21.31 32.27 11.51
CA ILE A 253 -20.38 32.60 12.61
C ILE A 253 -20.42 31.57 13.75
N GLU A 254 -21.54 30.89 13.96
CA GLU A 254 -21.68 29.84 14.98
C GLU A 254 -21.08 28.49 14.58
N ASN A 255 -20.65 28.35 13.32
CA ASN A 255 -19.93 27.17 12.84
C ASN A 255 -18.49 27.49 12.46
N ALA A 256 -18.01 28.72 12.65
CA ALA A 256 -16.73 29.19 12.13
C ALA A 256 -15.80 29.71 13.24
N ALA A 257 -14.56 29.24 13.23
CA ALA A 257 -13.53 29.60 14.21
C ALA A 257 -12.21 29.98 13.54
N ALA A 258 -11.52 30.99 14.06
CA ALA A 258 -10.20 31.41 13.60
C ALA A 258 -9.10 30.53 14.22
N CYS A 259 -8.37 29.80 13.37
CA CYS A 259 -7.35 28.85 13.77
C CYS A 259 -5.99 29.21 13.20
N CYS A 260 -4.92 29.00 13.97
CA CYS A 260 -3.57 28.99 13.40
C CYS A 260 -3.42 27.76 12.46
N PRO A 261 -2.46 27.77 11.51
CA PRO A 261 -2.31 26.69 10.53
C PRO A 261 -2.13 25.31 11.17
N ASN A 262 -1.43 25.24 12.31
CA ASN A 262 -1.22 24.00 13.04
C ASN A 262 -2.53 23.46 13.64
N CYS A 263 -3.31 24.31 14.31
CA CYS A 263 -4.59 23.91 14.89
C CYS A 263 -5.61 23.56 13.82
N HIS A 264 -5.66 24.32 12.73
CA HIS A 264 -6.54 24.04 11.60
C HIS A 264 -6.28 22.65 11.00
N ARG A 265 -5.02 22.30 10.76
CA ARG A 265 -4.65 20.96 10.27
C ARG A 265 -4.97 19.85 11.27
N ARG A 266 -4.79 20.09 12.57
CA ARG A 266 -5.15 19.12 13.61
C ARG A 266 -6.65 18.84 13.65
N LEU A 267 -7.48 19.87 13.52
CA LEU A 267 -8.94 19.70 13.46
C LEU A 267 -9.41 18.85 12.26
N HIS A 268 -8.63 18.80 11.17
CA HIS A 268 -8.92 17.92 10.03
C HIS A 268 -8.35 16.50 10.18
N HIS A 269 -7.11 16.37 10.65
CA HIS A 269 -6.32 15.15 10.45
C HIS A 269 -5.84 14.47 11.73
N ASP A 270 -5.93 15.12 12.90
CA ASP A 270 -5.48 14.54 14.16
C ASP A 270 -6.41 13.37 14.57
N PRO A 271 -5.88 12.22 15.02
CA PRO A 271 -6.71 11.12 15.54
C PRO A 271 -7.64 11.54 16.67
N SER A 272 -7.30 12.62 17.40
CA SER A 272 -8.10 13.20 18.48
C SER A 272 -9.00 14.37 18.04
N ARG A 273 -9.22 14.57 16.72
CA ARG A 273 -9.96 15.71 16.17
C ARG A 273 -11.34 15.92 16.79
N ASP A 274 -12.08 14.86 17.12
CA ASP A 274 -13.42 14.97 17.70
C ASP A 274 -13.36 15.55 19.12
N GLY A 275 -12.32 15.18 19.88
CA GLY A 275 -12.03 15.75 21.19
C GLY A 275 -11.57 17.21 21.10
N LEU A 276 -10.77 17.56 20.09
CA LEU A 276 -10.37 18.95 19.82
C LEU A 276 -11.58 19.81 19.44
N ARG A 277 -12.43 19.31 18.53
CA ARG A 277 -13.68 19.94 18.11
C ARG A 277 -14.61 20.20 19.30
N SER A 278 -14.82 19.20 20.15
CA SER A 278 -15.68 19.32 21.33
C SER A 278 -15.17 20.38 22.32
N LYS A 279 -13.85 20.44 22.52
CA LYS A 279 -13.21 21.48 23.36
C LYS A 279 -13.38 22.86 22.77
N LEU A 280 -13.19 23.01 21.46
CA LEU A 280 -13.34 24.27 20.75
C LEU A 280 -14.78 24.81 20.85
N ILE A 281 -15.78 23.95 20.65
CA ILE A 281 -17.19 24.31 20.83
C ILE A 281 -17.46 24.78 22.26
N ALA A 282 -16.90 24.09 23.25
CA ALA A 282 -17.08 24.45 24.66
C ALA A 282 -16.36 25.75 25.06
N SER A 283 -15.25 26.11 24.38
CA SER A 283 -14.45 27.28 24.74
C SER A 283 -14.93 28.59 24.12
N ILE A 284 -15.69 28.54 23.02
CA ILE A 284 -16.11 29.73 22.28
C ILE A 284 -17.63 29.86 22.35
N TYR A 285 -18.11 30.92 23.00
CA TYR A 285 -19.51 31.10 23.36
C TYR A 285 -20.50 31.04 22.19
N ARG A 286 -20.07 31.48 20.99
CA ARG A 286 -20.94 31.53 19.80
C ARG A 286 -21.04 30.19 19.07
N LEU A 287 -20.12 29.25 19.31
CA LEU A 287 -20.07 28.01 18.53
C LEU A 287 -21.17 27.04 18.93
N LYS A 288 -21.79 26.41 17.94
CA LYS A 288 -22.85 25.41 18.10
C LYS A 288 -22.39 24.07 17.53
N ASP A 289 -22.76 22.98 18.20
CA ASP A 289 -22.56 21.63 17.67
C ASP A 289 -23.62 21.32 16.61
N PHE A 290 -23.27 21.48 15.33
CA PHE A 290 -24.15 21.14 14.22
C PHE A 290 -24.11 19.63 13.90
N PRO A 291 -25.25 19.00 13.53
CA PRO A 291 -26.59 19.59 13.49
C PRO A 291 -27.09 19.85 14.90
N ALA A 292 -27.69 21.01 15.14
CA ALA A 292 -28.24 21.32 16.45
C ALA A 292 -29.23 20.22 16.84
N LYS A 293 -29.03 19.60 18.00
CA LYS A 293 -30.01 18.69 18.58
C LYS A 293 -31.20 19.55 19.01
N ASN A 294 -32.36 19.34 18.38
CA ASN A 294 -33.62 19.95 18.77
C ASN A 294 -33.98 19.62 20.22
#